data_AF-A0A819RZ49-F1
#
_entry.id   AF-A0A819RZ49-F1
#
_cell.length_a   1.000
_cell.length_b   1.000
_cell.length_c   1.000
_cell.angle_alpha   90.00
_cell.angle_beta   90.00
_cell.angle_gamma   90.00
#
_symmetry.space_group_name_H-M   'P 1'
#
loop_
_entity.id
_entity.type
_entity.pdbx_description
1 polymer ?
#
loop_
_entity_poly.entity_id
_entity_poly.type
_entity_poly.pdbx_seq_one_letter_code
_entity_poly.pdbx_strand_id
1 'polypeptide(L)'
;MLIIISIGLFILAIIFLQGEWLEALQPFKNYISMNFENNSRTTCFENSKNVDKICQWHFLNYTPSSWENIWFTNIEEFQNNVCERLADAQNLNKTALAVERLMELQKNGRNFTRSDKQPTDELLSKMFYRRECINPLTNTSFQEAEVSQVIEPLIGLLRDPLTICTRINSLPASVYQGSQVQSKRFLLLSVAAPFYIHSSPQNRNSLEINVQSNKHNTNLLPWMYQRSKLNLLDKELDLDGINGQNILIDLGSSYFGNWGGDSNAAAGRWFYEQYKRFGVKFDRIVAYEYAPLDAKAAWNQLPDDVFPVYTLINVGCAATGKFNPWVMLKAIARPHDHVVIKLDIDTPAIEIPLINQLLNDSSIHSLVDELFFEHHINVKAMQAYWGRPPGTLKDSYVLFTKLRQLGIRMHSWP
;
A
#
# COMPACT_ATOMS: atom_id res chain seq x y z
N MET A 1 -73.14 14.63 -11.44
CA MET A 1 -73.12 13.46 -12.34
C MET A 1 -72.33 13.79 -13.60
N LEU A 2 -71.00 13.91 -13.51
CA LEU A 2 -70.04 13.99 -14.64
C LEU A 2 -68.56 14.16 -14.20
N ILE A 3 -68.17 13.61 -13.02
CA ILE A 3 -66.77 13.65 -12.51
C ILE A 3 -66.40 12.31 -11.84
N ILE A 4 -66.89 11.18 -12.36
CA ILE A 4 -66.52 9.83 -11.83
C ILE A 4 -65.93 8.91 -12.92
N ILE A 5 -65.94 9.32 -14.20
CA ILE A 5 -65.46 8.46 -15.31
C ILE A 5 -63.96 8.65 -15.61
N SER A 6 -63.30 9.69 -15.10
CA SER A 6 -61.90 9.98 -15.47
C SER A 6 -60.83 9.39 -14.56
N ILE A 7 -61.19 8.74 -13.45
CA ILE A 7 -60.21 8.06 -12.56
C ILE A 7 -60.10 6.55 -12.87
N GLY A 8 -61.13 5.96 -13.48
CA GLY A 8 -61.14 4.54 -13.86
C GLY A 8 -60.24 4.19 -15.06
N LEU A 9 -59.94 5.15 -15.94
CA LEU A 9 -59.09 4.94 -17.12
C LEU A 9 -57.59 5.12 -16.84
N PHE A 10 -57.21 5.76 -15.73
CA PHE A 10 -55.80 5.95 -15.37
C PHE A 10 -55.23 4.76 -14.57
N ILE A 11 -56.08 3.99 -13.88
CA ILE A 11 -55.66 2.79 -13.13
C ILE A 11 -55.53 1.56 -14.04
N LEU A 12 -56.26 1.48 -15.15
CA LEU A 12 -56.14 0.39 -16.13
C LEU A 12 -54.89 0.51 -17.03
N ALA A 13 -54.32 1.70 -17.20
CA ALA A 13 -53.08 1.91 -17.96
C ALA A 13 -51.81 1.54 -17.16
N ILE A 14 -51.87 1.53 -15.83
CA ILE A 14 -50.74 1.12 -14.97
C ILE A 14 -50.68 -0.41 -14.82
N ILE A 15 -51.81 -1.12 -14.97
CA ILE A 15 -51.86 -2.59 -14.91
C ILE A 15 -51.39 -3.23 -16.23
N PHE A 16 -51.47 -2.54 -17.37
CA PHE A 16 -50.99 -3.05 -18.66
C PHE A 16 -49.50 -2.79 -18.97
N LEU A 17 -48.80 -1.98 -18.16
CA LEU A 17 -47.36 -1.72 -18.33
C LEU A 17 -46.46 -2.54 -17.39
N GLN A 18 -47.03 -3.46 -16.61
CA GLN A 18 -46.29 -4.41 -15.75
C GLN A 18 -46.32 -5.86 -16.28
N GLY A 19 -46.80 -6.09 -17.50
CA GLY A 19 -47.05 -7.43 -18.05
C GLY A 19 -46.01 -7.99 -19.03
N GLU A 20 -44.95 -7.27 -19.40
CA GLU A 20 -44.00 -7.71 -20.45
C GLU A 20 -42.51 -7.65 -20.02
N TRP A 21 -42.20 -7.74 -18.72
CA TRP A 21 -40.81 -7.80 -18.23
C TRP A 21 -40.53 -8.97 -17.27
N LEU A 22 -41.34 -10.03 -17.32
CA LEU A 22 -41.25 -11.19 -16.43
C LEU A 22 -41.22 -12.53 -17.21
N GLU A 23 -40.46 -12.62 -18.30
CA GLU A 23 -40.09 -13.89 -18.95
C GLU A 23 -38.57 -14.05 -19.22
N ALA A 24 -37.70 -13.35 -18.47
CA ALA A 24 -36.24 -13.46 -18.65
C ALA A 24 -35.48 -14.17 -17.50
N LEU A 25 -36.15 -14.76 -16.51
CA LEU A 25 -35.47 -15.40 -15.37
C LEU A 25 -36.19 -16.63 -14.83
N GLN A 26 -36.03 -17.78 -15.50
CA GLN A 26 -35.94 -19.13 -14.89
C GLN A 26 -35.40 -20.12 -15.96
N PRO A 27 -34.79 -21.27 -15.60
CA PRO A 27 -33.51 -21.45 -14.92
C PRO A 27 -32.51 -22.21 -15.82
N PHE A 28 -31.21 -21.90 -15.75
CA PHE A 28 -30.17 -22.81 -16.25
C PHE A 28 -30.10 -24.03 -15.32
N LYS A 29 -30.99 -25.00 -15.56
CA LYS A 29 -30.88 -26.38 -15.12
C LYS A 29 -30.77 -27.24 -16.38
N ASN A 30 -29.70 -28.03 -16.43
CA ASN A 30 -29.33 -29.07 -17.39
C ASN A 30 -28.27 -28.66 -18.44
N TYR A 31 -27.03 -29.05 -18.13
CA TYR A 31 -25.91 -29.55 -18.97
C TYR A 31 -24.70 -29.42 -18.03
N ILE A 32 -23.99 -30.44 -17.54
CA ILE A 32 -23.43 -31.64 -18.17
C ILE A 32 -23.32 -32.74 -17.09
N SER A 33 -23.78 -33.96 -17.36
CA SER A 33 -23.30 -35.15 -16.66
C SER A 33 -21.98 -35.57 -17.31
N MET A 34 -20.85 -35.32 -16.65
CA MET A 34 -19.58 -35.93 -17.04
C MET A 34 -19.50 -37.30 -16.40
N ASN A 35 -19.73 -38.33 -17.22
CA ASN A 35 -19.30 -39.68 -16.91
C ASN A 35 -17.76 -39.68 -16.87
N PHE A 36 -17.19 -39.86 -15.69
CA PHE A 36 -15.77 -40.23 -15.57
C PHE A 36 -15.64 -41.69 -15.96
N GLU A 37 -15.20 -41.92 -17.21
CA GLU A 37 -14.65 -43.20 -17.61
C GLU A 37 -13.38 -43.48 -16.81
N ASN A 38 -13.40 -44.62 -16.10
CA ASN A 38 -12.23 -45.26 -15.55
C ASN A 38 -11.28 -45.62 -16.71
N ASN A 39 -10.26 -44.78 -16.93
CA ASN A 39 -9.12 -45.15 -17.75
C ASN A 39 -7.89 -45.32 -16.86
N SER A 40 -7.48 -46.58 -16.69
CA SER A 40 -6.24 -46.93 -16.02
C SER A 40 -5.06 -46.56 -16.92
N ARG A 41 -4.19 -45.65 -16.48
CA ARG A 41 -2.84 -45.49 -17.01
C ARG A 41 -1.83 -45.30 -15.87
N THR A 42 -1.24 -46.43 -15.50
CA THR A 42 0.22 -46.67 -15.53
C THR A 42 1.14 -45.50 -15.17
N THR A 43 1.62 -45.55 -13.92
CA THR A 43 2.98 -45.29 -13.43
C THR A 43 4.01 -44.68 -14.39
N CYS A 44 4.60 -43.53 -13.98
CA CYS A 44 6.04 -43.32 -13.78
C CYS A 44 6.33 -41.84 -13.42
N PHE A 45 6.35 -41.50 -12.14
CA PHE A 45 7.08 -40.34 -11.61
C PHE A 45 7.74 -40.75 -10.27
N GLU A 46 8.77 -41.58 -10.38
CA GLU A 46 9.77 -41.68 -9.33
C GLU A 46 10.81 -40.57 -9.51
N ASN A 47 11.20 -39.96 -8.38
CA ASN A 47 12.36 -39.08 -8.20
C ASN A 47 12.24 -37.60 -8.58
N SER A 48 11.43 -36.87 -7.82
CA SER A 48 11.78 -35.53 -7.35
C SER A 48 11.22 -35.32 -5.93
N LYS A 49 11.87 -35.93 -4.93
CA LYS A 49 11.53 -35.82 -3.49
C LYS A 49 11.84 -34.44 -2.89
N ASN A 50 11.69 -33.35 -3.62
CA ASN A 50 11.63 -32.03 -3.00
C ASN A 50 10.18 -31.77 -2.65
N VAL A 51 9.78 -32.20 -1.46
CA VAL A 51 8.53 -31.71 -0.88
C VAL A 51 8.68 -30.21 -0.76
N ASP A 52 7.80 -29.48 -1.46
CA ASP A 52 7.79 -28.04 -1.43
C ASP A 52 7.53 -27.58 0.00
N LYS A 53 8.55 -26.93 0.57
CA LYS A 53 8.48 -26.31 1.89
C LYS A 53 7.49 -25.14 1.81
N ILE A 54 6.59 -25.05 2.79
CA ILE A 54 5.68 -23.91 2.91
C ILE A 54 6.41 -22.85 3.71
N CYS A 55 6.76 -21.73 3.08
CA CYS A 55 7.43 -20.63 3.75
C CYS A 55 6.48 -19.46 4.01
N GLN A 56 6.76 -18.66 5.04
CA GLN A 56 6.07 -17.42 5.33
C GLN A 56 7.08 -16.38 5.80
N TRP A 57 6.80 -15.12 5.52
CA TRP A 57 7.57 -14.01 6.06
C TRP A 57 6.86 -13.40 7.25
N HIS A 58 7.63 -13.16 8.30
CA HIS A 58 7.15 -12.55 9.52
C HIS A 58 7.90 -11.24 9.73
N PHE A 59 7.17 -10.16 9.99
CA PHE A 59 7.77 -8.93 10.46
C PHE A 59 8.42 -9.16 11.83
N LEU A 60 9.65 -8.69 11.98
CA LEU A 60 10.41 -8.79 13.23
C LEU A 60 10.36 -7.49 14.02
N ASN A 61 10.85 -6.41 13.43
CA ASN A 61 10.91 -5.10 14.06
C ASN A 61 11.17 -3.98 13.05
N TYR A 62 10.98 -2.77 13.55
CA TYR A 62 11.37 -1.52 12.90
C TYR A 62 12.56 -0.93 13.64
N THR A 63 13.56 -0.46 12.89
CA THR A 63 14.69 0.30 13.44
C THR A 63 14.78 1.67 12.78
N PRO A 64 14.60 2.77 13.54
CA PRO A 64 14.83 4.11 13.03
C PRO A 64 16.31 4.30 12.67
N SER A 65 16.59 5.05 11.61
CA SER A 65 17.95 5.43 11.26
C SER A 65 18.58 6.30 12.35
N SER A 66 19.92 6.41 12.36
CA SER A 66 20.60 7.36 13.25
C SER A 66 20.12 8.79 13.00
N TRP A 67 19.71 9.10 11.77
CA TRP A 67 19.21 10.40 11.38
C TRP A 67 17.80 10.68 11.90
N GLU A 68 16.89 9.72 11.76
CA GLU A 68 15.55 9.78 12.37
C GLU A 68 15.62 9.92 13.88
N ASN A 69 16.52 9.18 14.55
CA ASN A 69 16.70 9.25 16.00
C ASN A 69 17.11 10.64 16.48
N ILE A 70 17.94 11.36 15.72
CA ILE A 70 18.31 12.74 16.03
C ILE A 70 17.07 13.64 15.98
N TRP A 71 16.24 13.53 14.95
CA TRP A 71 14.99 14.29 14.84
C TRP A 71 14.04 13.97 15.99
N PHE A 72 13.78 12.70 16.24
CA PHE A 72 12.85 12.26 17.27
C PHE A 72 13.29 12.70 18.68
N THR A 73 14.58 12.56 19.00
CA THR A 73 15.11 12.93 20.33
C THR A 73 15.02 14.43 20.60
N ASN A 74 15.11 15.26 19.54
CA ASN A 74 15.06 16.73 19.65
C ASN A 74 13.70 17.30 19.25
N ILE A 75 12.66 16.47 19.10
CA ILE A 75 11.39 16.88 18.50
C ILE A 75 10.67 17.98 19.30
N GLU A 76 10.87 18.02 20.62
CA GLU A 76 10.28 19.06 21.49
C GLU A 76 10.70 20.47 21.07
N GLU A 77 11.97 20.60 20.70
CA GLU A 77 12.53 21.84 20.19
C GLU A 77 12.22 22.00 18.70
N PHE A 78 12.55 20.98 17.90
CA PHE A 78 12.53 21.05 16.44
C PHE A 78 11.14 21.35 15.87
N GLN A 79 10.05 20.89 16.51
CA GLN A 79 8.69 21.13 16.03
C GLN A 79 8.31 22.62 15.95
N ASN A 80 8.96 23.48 16.72
CA ASN A 80 8.65 24.91 16.76
C ASN A 80 9.38 25.72 15.68
N ASN A 81 10.42 25.14 15.07
CA ASN A 81 11.32 25.77 14.12
C ASN A 81 11.81 24.78 13.05
N VAL A 82 10.90 23.93 12.56
CA VAL A 82 11.22 22.81 11.65
C VAL A 82 12.00 23.26 10.42
N CYS A 83 11.60 24.38 9.82
CA CYS A 83 12.25 24.89 8.61
C CYS A 83 13.63 25.47 8.89
N GLU A 84 13.80 26.20 9.99
CA GLU A 84 15.10 26.69 10.43
C GLU A 84 16.04 25.51 10.73
N ARG A 85 15.55 24.47 11.40
CA ARG A 85 16.30 23.24 11.68
C ARG A 85 16.64 22.45 10.42
N LEU A 86 15.75 22.36 9.45
CA LEU A 86 16.06 21.73 8.17
C LEU A 86 17.11 22.52 7.37
N ALA A 87 17.13 23.85 7.51
CA ALA A 87 18.09 24.72 6.85
C ALA A 87 19.51 24.68 7.45
N ASP A 88 19.67 24.14 8.68
CA ASP A 88 20.99 23.90 9.27
C ASP A 88 21.84 23.05 8.32
N ALA A 89 23.08 23.46 8.04
CA ALA A 89 23.91 22.87 6.97
C ALA A 89 24.06 21.34 7.07
N GLN A 90 24.18 20.81 8.29
CA GLN A 90 24.26 19.36 8.52
C GLN A 90 22.95 18.64 8.18
N ASN A 91 21.82 19.21 8.59
CA ASN A 91 20.49 18.64 8.42
C ASN A 91 20.09 18.70 6.95
N LEU A 92 20.39 19.82 6.29
CA LEU A 92 20.19 20.02 4.87
C LEU A 92 20.99 19.00 4.04
N ASN A 93 22.28 18.83 4.34
CA ASN A 93 23.12 17.89 3.59
C ASN A 93 22.63 16.44 3.74
N LYS A 94 22.31 16.00 4.96
CA LYS A 94 21.75 14.66 5.19
C LYS A 94 20.40 14.47 4.49
N THR A 95 19.55 15.50 4.53
CA THR A 95 18.25 15.48 3.86
C THR A 95 18.41 15.37 2.35
N ALA A 96 19.30 16.17 1.75
CA ALA A 96 19.60 16.11 0.32
C ALA A 96 20.10 14.71 -0.09
N LEU A 97 21.08 14.15 0.63
CA LEU A 97 21.60 12.81 0.38
C LEU A 97 20.53 11.72 0.51
N ALA A 98 19.66 11.82 1.51
CA ALA A 98 18.54 10.89 1.68
C ALA A 98 17.54 11.01 0.52
N VAL A 99 17.13 12.22 0.13
CA VAL A 99 16.20 12.45 -0.99
C VAL A 99 16.79 11.95 -2.31
N GLU A 100 18.06 12.26 -2.60
CA GLU A 100 18.73 11.77 -3.82
C GLU A 100 18.77 10.24 -3.86
N ARG A 101 19.08 9.61 -2.73
CA ARG A 101 19.05 8.15 -2.61
C ARG A 101 17.64 7.60 -2.83
N LEU A 102 16.62 8.19 -2.22
CA LEU A 102 15.21 7.78 -2.41
C LEU A 102 14.80 7.89 -3.88
N MET A 103 15.14 8.99 -4.55
CA MET A 103 14.89 9.20 -5.97
C MET A 103 15.61 8.17 -6.85
N GLU A 104 16.86 7.83 -6.51
CA GLU A 104 17.62 6.78 -7.19
C GLU A 104 16.92 5.41 -7.05
N LEU A 105 16.51 5.05 -5.83
CA LEU A 105 15.79 3.81 -5.54
C LEU A 105 14.45 3.75 -6.28
N GLN A 106 13.66 4.83 -6.26
CA GLN A 106 12.42 4.94 -7.03
C GLN A 106 12.66 4.90 -8.55
N LYS A 107 13.79 5.42 -9.03
CA LYS A 107 14.07 5.44 -10.47
C LYS A 107 14.43 4.04 -10.98
N ASN A 108 15.33 3.37 -10.26
CA ASN A 108 15.91 2.11 -10.71
C ASN A 108 15.09 0.91 -10.24
N GLY A 109 14.42 0.99 -9.09
CA GLY A 109 13.66 -0.06 -8.43
C GLY A 109 14.27 -1.44 -8.60
N ARG A 110 13.63 -2.26 -9.43
CA ARG A 110 14.02 -3.65 -9.70
C ARG A 110 15.32 -3.85 -10.50
N ASN A 111 16.04 -2.79 -10.86
CA ASN A 111 17.33 -2.93 -11.55
C ASN A 111 18.52 -2.87 -10.58
N PHE A 112 18.28 -2.69 -9.28
CA PHE A 112 19.35 -2.71 -8.29
C PHE A 112 19.92 -4.13 -8.11
N THR A 113 21.25 -4.22 -8.11
CA THR A 113 21.94 -5.46 -7.80
C THR A 113 22.22 -5.54 -6.30
N ARG A 114 22.28 -6.76 -5.77
CA ARG A 114 22.43 -7.02 -4.33
C ARG A 114 23.73 -6.45 -3.72
N SER A 115 24.73 -6.11 -4.53
CA SER A 115 25.99 -5.49 -4.10
C SER A 115 25.91 -3.99 -3.83
N ASP A 116 24.78 -3.34 -4.13
CA ASP A 116 24.70 -1.87 -4.18
C ASP A 116 24.29 -1.23 -2.84
N LYS A 117 24.75 -1.79 -1.70
CA LYS A 117 24.60 -1.12 -0.40
C LYS A 117 25.42 0.16 -0.44
N GLN A 118 24.73 1.30 -0.41
CA GLN A 118 25.38 2.60 -0.42
C GLN A 118 25.55 3.11 1.02
N PRO A 119 26.61 3.87 1.33
CA PRO A 119 26.75 4.53 2.63
C PRO A 119 25.53 5.40 3.00
N THR A 120 24.84 5.95 2.00
CA THR A 120 23.61 6.75 2.18
C THR A 120 22.43 5.94 2.70
N ASP A 121 22.44 4.60 2.58
CA ASP A 121 21.40 3.73 3.17
C ASP A 121 21.40 3.78 4.71
N GLU A 122 22.46 4.30 5.35
CA GLU A 122 22.52 4.54 6.80
C GLU A 122 21.64 5.71 7.25
N LEU A 123 21.26 6.60 6.33
CA LEU A 123 20.32 7.68 6.59
C LEU A 123 18.86 7.20 6.59
N LEU A 124 18.60 6.03 6.02
CA LEU A 124 17.27 5.43 5.87
C LEU A 124 16.95 4.49 7.04
N SER A 125 15.68 4.44 7.42
CA SER A 125 15.17 3.54 8.46
C SER A 125 14.96 2.15 7.88
N LYS A 126 14.80 1.13 8.72
CA LYS A 126 14.77 -0.27 8.29
C LYS A 126 13.63 -1.06 8.91
N MET A 127 12.96 -1.85 8.08
CA MET A 127 11.98 -2.87 8.45
C MET A 127 12.66 -4.24 8.36
N PHE A 128 12.60 -5.05 9.41
CA PHE A 128 13.22 -6.37 9.45
C PHE A 128 12.18 -7.46 9.34
N TYR A 129 12.50 -8.50 8.58
CA TYR A 129 11.62 -9.64 8.34
C TYR A 129 12.40 -10.95 8.46
N ARG A 130 11.70 -12.01 8.83
CA ARG A 130 12.22 -13.38 8.89
C ARG A 130 11.40 -14.29 8.03
N ARG A 131 12.07 -15.14 7.25
CA ARG A 131 11.45 -16.24 6.54
C ARG A 131 11.49 -17.49 7.39
N GLU A 132 10.33 -18.00 7.74
CA GLU A 132 10.18 -19.29 8.43
C GLU A 132 9.52 -20.27 7.46
N CYS A 133 10.03 -21.50 7.43
CA CYS A 133 9.52 -22.53 6.54
C CYS A 133 9.16 -23.77 7.32
N ILE A 134 8.03 -24.38 6.95
CA ILE A 134 7.53 -25.61 7.51
C ILE A 134 7.72 -26.70 6.47
N ASN A 135 8.34 -27.80 6.88
CA ASN A 135 8.29 -29.04 6.11
C ASN A 135 6.97 -29.76 6.43
N PRO A 136 6.03 -29.90 5.48
CA PRO A 136 4.73 -30.47 5.76
C PRO A 136 4.78 -31.97 6.12
N LEU A 137 5.86 -32.69 5.76
CA LEU A 137 6.01 -34.10 6.13
C LEU A 137 6.42 -34.29 7.58
N THR A 138 7.31 -33.45 8.08
CA THR A 138 7.88 -33.58 9.43
C THR A 138 7.22 -32.63 10.42
N ASN A 139 6.41 -31.68 9.94
CA ASN A 139 5.88 -30.57 10.70
C ASN A 139 6.95 -29.76 11.46
N THR A 140 8.19 -29.75 10.95
CA THR A 140 9.30 -29.02 11.56
C THR A 140 9.41 -27.65 10.92
N SER A 141 9.36 -26.60 11.74
CA SER A 141 9.68 -25.23 11.33
C SER A 141 11.18 -24.98 11.42
N PHE A 142 11.74 -24.24 10.47
CA PHE A 142 13.11 -23.75 10.50
C PHE A 142 13.19 -22.35 9.90
N GLN A 143 14.15 -21.55 10.37
CA GLN A 143 14.41 -20.22 9.87
C GLN A 143 15.31 -20.32 8.63
N GLU A 144 14.84 -19.78 7.51
CA GLU A 144 15.60 -19.83 6.25
C GLU A 144 16.44 -18.56 6.05
N ALA A 145 15.91 -17.38 6.40
CA ALA A 145 16.59 -16.11 6.21
C ALA A 145 16.05 -15.01 7.12
N GLU A 146 16.89 -14.05 7.48
CA GLU A 146 16.46 -12.73 7.96
C GLU A 146 16.85 -11.69 6.90
N VAL A 147 15.99 -10.70 6.68
CA VAL A 147 16.24 -9.59 5.76
C VAL A 147 15.89 -8.27 6.40
N SER A 148 16.50 -7.19 5.92
CA SER A 148 16.05 -5.83 6.20
C SER A 148 15.69 -5.13 4.91
N GLN A 149 14.62 -4.36 4.92
CA GLN A 149 14.22 -3.49 3.83
C GLN A 149 14.28 -2.03 4.28
N VAL A 150 14.81 -1.15 3.44
CA VAL A 150 14.84 0.28 3.75
C VAL A 150 13.46 0.94 3.60
N ILE A 151 13.28 2.03 4.33
CA ILE A 151 12.13 2.94 4.26
C ILE A 151 12.64 4.36 4.55
N GLU A 152 11.98 5.38 3.99
CA GLU A 152 12.37 6.77 4.27
C GLU A 152 12.35 7.06 5.77
N PRO A 153 13.31 7.85 6.29
CA PRO A 153 13.34 8.19 7.70
C PRO A 153 12.24 9.21 8.02
N LEU A 154 11.68 9.13 9.23
CA LEU A 154 10.80 10.15 9.78
C LEU A 154 11.65 11.37 10.19
N ILE A 155 11.65 12.42 9.36
CA ILE A 155 12.42 13.65 9.59
C ILE A 155 11.62 14.89 9.16
N GLY A 156 11.99 16.07 9.64
CA GLY A 156 11.35 17.33 9.24
C GLY A 156 9.83 17.29 9.50
N LEU A 157 9.06 17.68 8.49
CA LEU A 157 7.59 17.65 8.49
C LEU A 157 7.00 16.26 8.19
N LEU A 158 7.81 15.20 8.22
CA LEU A 158 7.48 13.81 7.87
C LEU A 158 7.14 13.57 6.39
N ARG A 159 6.56 14.54 5.70
CA ARG A 159 6.52 14.66 4.24
C ARG A 159 7.82 15.24 3.70
N ASP A 160 7.95 15.36 2.37
CA ASP A 160 9.14 15.95 1.74
C ASP A 160 9.55 17.26 2.43
N PRO A 161 10.67 17.23 3.18
CA PRO A 161 11.08 18.34 4.03
C PRO A 161 11.49 19.57 3.23
N LEU A 162 11.74 19.43 1.93
CA LEU A 162 12.23 20.49 1.06
C LEU A 162 11.11 21.19 0.28
N THR A 163 9.86 20.72 0.39
CA THR A 163 8.73 21.27 -0.39
C THR A 163 8.14 22.52 0.26
N ILE A 164 7.93 22.47 1.57
CA ILE A 164 7.19 23.50 2.31
C ILE A 164 8.11 24.61 2.83
N CYS A 165 9.31 24.24 3.27
CA CYS A 165 10.28 25.21 3.75
C CYS A 165 10.84 26.01 2.56
N THR A 166 11.04 27.31 2.76
CA THR A 166 11.49 28.23 1.70
C THR A 166 12.71 27.70 0.94
N ARG A 167 12.70 27.88 -0.38
CA ARG A 167 13.71 27.36 -1.32
C ARG A 167 15.13 27.60 -0.79
N ILE A 168 15.84 26.50 -0.57
CA ILE A 168 17.21 26.55 -0.07
C ILE A 168 18.15 26.53 -1.28
N ASN A 169 18.78 27.68 -1.55
CA ASN A 169 19.61 27.90 -2.75
C ASN A 169 20.80 26.94 -2.89
N SER A 170 21.19 26.26 -1.80
CA SER A 170 22.33 25.33 -1.78
C SER A 170 21.98 23.88 -2.11
N LEU A 171 20.71 23.56 -2.42
CA LEU A 171 20.32 22.20 -2.80
C LEU A 171 20.77 21.86 -4.23
N PRO A 172 21.25 20.62 -4.48
CA PRO A 172 21.58 20.17 -5.83
C PRO A 172 20.40 20.31 -6.79
N ALA A 173 20.66 20.71 -8.03
CA ALA A 173 19.62 20.84 -9.06
C ALA A 173 18.87 19.53 -9.33
N SER A 174 19.53 18.37 -9.12
CA SER A 174 18.94 17.03 -9.16
C SER A 174 17.74 16.87 -8.23
N VAL A 175 17.74 17.57 -7.09
CA VAL A 175 16.68 17.54 -6.08
C VAL A 175 15.48 18.40 -6.50
N TYR A 176 15.55 19.13 -7.61
CA TYR A 176 14.44 19.92 -8.15
C TYR A 176 13.96 19.31 -9.48
N GLN A 177 12.67 18.95 -9.58
CA GLN A 177 12.02 18.64 -10.86
C GLN A 177 11.24 19.87 -11.33
N GLY A 178 11.91 20.77 -12.05
CA GLY A 178 11.32 22.03 -12.49
C GLY A 178 11.24 23.08 -11.36
N SER A 179 10.16 23.87 -11.34
CA SER A 179 10.01 24.97 -10.35
C SER A 179 9.54 24.49 -8.98
N GLN A 180 8.90 23.32 -8.88
CA GLN A 180 8.33 22.80 -7.62
C GLN A 180 8.95 21.46 -7.21
N VAL A 181 9.27 21.35 -5.92
CA VAL A 181 9.68 20.11 -5.26
C VAL A 181 8.39 19.30 -5.07
N GLN A 182 8.24 18.15 -5.74
CA GLN A 182 7.08 17.29 -5.50
C GLN A 182 7.29 16.46 -4.25
N SER A 183 6.34 16.58 -3.33
CA SER A 183 6.42 16.01 -1.98
C SER A 183 6.39 14.47 -1.92
N LYS A 184 5.98 13.83 -3.01
CA LYS A 184 5.91 12.37 -3.17
C LYS A 184 7.29 11.72 -3.37
N ARG A 185 8.34 12.51 -3.66
CA ARG A 185 9.69 11.99 -3.91
C ARG A 185 10.35 11.46 -2.64
N PHE A 186 9.84 11.85 -1.48
CA PHE A 186 10.29 11.33 -0.21
C PHE A 186 9.67 9.97 0.15
N LEU A 187 8.74 9.44 -0.65
CA LEU A 187 8.04 8.19 -0.35
C LEU A 187 8.76 6.96 -0.92
N LEU A 188 9.35 6.10 -0.09
CA LEU A 188 9.96 4.86 -0.59
C LEU A 188 8.96 3.71 -0.56
N LEU A 189 8.25 3.56 -1.68
CA LEU A 189 7.32 2.46 -1.90
C LEU A 189 7.99 1.10 -1.66
N SER A 190 7.26 0.18 -1.04
CA SER A 190 7.70 -1.19 -0.76
C SER A 190 8.27 -1.89 -2.00
N VAL A 191 7.64 -1.68 -3.16
CA VAL A 191 8.02 -2.25 -4.46
C VAL A 191 9.30 -1.65 -5.08
N ALA A 192 9.75 -0.50 -4.56
CA ALA A 192 10.98 0.17 -4.98
C ALA A 192 12.11 0.03 -3.95
N ALA A 193 11.80 -0.36 -2.70
CA ALA A 193 12.76 -0.46 -1.62
C ALA A 193 13.63 -1.74 -1.74
N PRO A 194 14.97 -1.63 -1.77
CA PRO A 194 15.85 -2.79 -1.76
C PRO A 194 15.79 -3.52 -0.42
N PHE A 195 16.01 -4.84 -0.46
CA PHE A 195 16.18 -5.66 0.73
C PHE A 195 17.59 -6.25 0.80
N TYR A 196 18.09 -6.41 2.02
CA TYR A 196 19.40 -6.96 2.32
C TYR A 196 19.22 -8.22 3.14
N ILE A 197 19.77 -9.34 2.68
CA ILE A 197 19.74 -10.62 3.40
C ILE A 197 20.89 -10.65 4.41
N HIS A 198 20.58 -11.01 5.66
CA HIS A 198 21.54 -11.18 6.75
C HIS A 198 21.90 -12.66 6.90
N SER A 199 23.20 -12.96 6.89
CA SER A 199 23.72 -14.31 7.09
C SER A 199 23.63 -14.73 8.55
N SER A 200 22.64 -15.59 8.86
CA SER A 200 22.38 -16.25 10.16
C SER A 200 22.13 -15.30 11.37
N PRO A 201 21.10 -15.56 12.21
CA PRO A 201 20.83 -14.77 13.41
C PRO A 201 22.00 -14.67 14.40
N GLN A 202 22.93 -15.63 14.35
CA GLN A 202 24.07 -15.71 15.28
C GLN A 202 25.22 -14.75 14.95
N ASN A 203 25.22 -14.11 13.77
CA ASN A 203 26.31 -13.24 13.32
C ASN A 203 25.81 -11.90 12.74
N ARG A 204 24.89 -11.22 13.43
CA ARG A 204 24.36 -9.91 13.00
C ARG A 204 25.43 -8.82 12.78
N ASN A 205 26.63 -9.00 13.33
CA ASN A 205 27.72 -8.03 13.23
C ASN A 205 28.75 -8.34 12.13
N SER A 206 28.70 -9.50 11.46
CA SER A 206 29.61 -9.83 10.36
C SER A 206 28.86 -9.97 9.03
N LEU A 207 29.04 -8.96 8.18
CA LEU A 207 28.56 -8.93 6.80
C LEU A 207 29.45 -9.81 5.90
N GLU A 208 29.24 -11.12 5.90
CA GLU A 208 29.78 -11.98 4.84
C GLU A 208 28.73 -12.21 3.76
N ILE A 209 28.76 -11.37 2.73
CA ILE A 209 27.92 -11.54 1.54
C ILE A 209 28.72 -12.38 0.54
N ASN A 210 28.57 -13.70 0.59
CA ASN A 210 28.93 -14.54 -0.54
C ASN A 210 27.77 -15.49 -0.87
N VAL A 211 26.68 -14.90 -1.35
CA VAL A 211 25.63 -15.65 -2.03
C VAL A 211 25.73 -15.27 -3.50
N GLN A 212 26.41 -16.10 -4.29
CA GLN A 212 26.36 -16.07 -5.75
C GLN A 212 24.95 -16.46 -6.22
N SER A 213 23.98 -15.55 -6.08
CA SER A 213 22.60 -15.73 -6.55
C SER A 213 22.47 -15.34 -8.02
N ASN A 214 23.18 -16.03 -8.91
CA ASN A 214 23.05 -15.79 -10.36
C ASN A 214 21.75 -16.36 -10.96
N LYS A 215 20.84 -16.95 -10.18
CA LYS A 215 19.63 -17.61 -10.72
C LYS A 215 18.28 -17.05 -10.30
N HIS A 216 18.18 -16.19 -9.28
CA HIS A 216 16.88 -15.70 -8.80
C HIS A 216 16.93 -14.20 -8.50
N ASN A 217 17.04 -13.42 -9.58
CA ASN A 217 17.01 -11.96 -9.56
C ASN A 217 15.55 -11.48 -9.57
N THR A 218 14.86 -11.67 -8.45
CA THR A 218 13.48 -11.20 -8.33
C THR A 218 13.41 -10.14 -7.25
N ASN A 219 13.52 -8.89 -7.70
CA ASN A 219 13.37 -7.69 -6.89
C ASN A 219 11.90 -7.41 -6.49
N LEU A 220 11.15 -8.47 -6.20
CA LEU A 220 9.87 -8.39 -5.50
C LEU A 220 10.15 -8.48 -4.00
N LEU A 221 9.32 -7.83 -3.16
CA LEU A 221 9.37 -8.05 -1.71
C LEU A 221 9.45 -9.54 -1.43
N PRO A 222 10.18 -9.99 -0.41
CA PRO A 222 10.35 -11.42 -0.21
C PRO A 222 9.02 -12.18 -0.06
N TRP A 223 7.96 -11.55 0.48
CA TRP A 223 6.59 -12.10 0.51
C TRP A 223 5.77 -11.85 -0.76
N MET A 224 6.12 -10.87 -1.60
CA MET A 224 5.55 -10.73 -2.94
C MET A 224 6.21 -11.68 -3.96
N TYR A 225 7.48 -12.04 -3.77
CA TYR A 225 8.20 -12.98 -4.62
C TYR A 225 7.59 -14.37 -4.54
N GLN A 226 7.23 -14.79 -3.32
CA GLN A 226 6.58 -16.07 -3.09
C GLN A 226 5.28 -16.22 -3.91
N ARG A 227 4.60 -15.10 -4.22
CA ARG A 227 3.38 -15.02 -5.03
C ARG A 227 3.64 -15.17 -6.52
N SER A 228 4.74 -14.60 -7.02
CA SER A 228 5.09 -14.69 -8.45
C SER A 228 5.48 -16.10 -8.90
N LYS A 229 5.96 -16.94 -7.96
CA LYS A 229 6.42 -18.30 -8.25
C LYS A 229 5.28 -19.33 -8.24
N LEU A 230 4.25 -19.12 -7.42
CA LEU A 230 3.05 -19.96 -7.38
C LEU A 230 2.29 -19.94 -8.73
N ASN A 231 2.15 -18.76 -9.34
CA ASN A 231 1.53 -18.61 -10.66
C ASN A 231 2.19 -19.38 -11.82
N LEU A 232 3.43 -19.84 -11.68
CA LEU A 232 4.13 -20.64 -12.71
C LEU A 232 4.00 -22.15 -12.50
N LEU A 233 3.66 -22.60 -11.29
CA LEU A 233 3.45 -24.02 -10.94
C LEU A 233 1.96 -24.37 -10.80
N ASP A 234 1.09 -23.40 -10.52
CA ASP A 234 -0.34 -23.59 -10.21
C ASP A 234 -1.27 -23.69 -11.44
N LYS A 235 -0.75 -23.79 -12.67
CA LYS A 235 -1.64 -24.14 -13.80
C LYS A 235 -2.14 -25.58 -13.76
N GLU A 236 -1.55 -26.45 -12.93
CA GLU A 236 -1.92 -27.87 -12.84
C GLU A 236 -2.56 -28.28 -11.50
N LEU A 237 -2.35 -27.52 -10.43
CA LEU A 237 -2.90 -27.81 -9.10
C LEU A 237 -3.84 -26.66 -8.74
N ASP A 238 -5.13 -26.91 -8.86
CA ASP A 238 -6.26 -26.01 -8.59
C ASP A 238 -6.34 -25.60 -7.10
N LEU A 239 -5.27 -24.96 -6.59
CA LEU A 239 -5.15 -24.44 -5.23
C LEU A 239 -5.65 -22.99 -5.22
N ASP A 240 -6.91 -22.81 -5.61
CA ASP A 240 -7.66 -21.53 -5.70
C ASP A 240 -7.67 -20.66 -4.40
N GLY A 241 -7.04 -21.13 -3.32
CA GLY A 241 -6.95 -20.46 -2.03
C GLY A 241 -5.62 -19.79 -1.69
N ILE A 242 -4.55 -19.97 -2.47
CA ILE A 242 -3.18 -19.54 -2.07
C ILE A 242 -2.67 -18.32 -2.85
N ASN A 243 -3.32 -17.95 -3.97
CA ASN A 243 -2.95 -16.78 -4.74
C ASN A 243 -3.40 -15.48 -4.07
N GLY A 244 -2.46 -14.82 -3.41
CA GLY A 244 -2.69 -13.51 -2.79
C GLY A 244 -2.93 -12.41 -3.81
N GLN A 245 -3.81 -11.47 -3.46
CA GLN A 245 -4.20 -10.32 -4.24
C GLN A 245 -3.34 -9.10 -3.91
N ASN A 246 -3.19 -8.18 -4.86
CA ASN A 246 -2.75 -6.82 -4.60
C ASN A 246 -3.99 -5.93 -4.52
N ILE A 247 -4.22 -5.34 -3.35
CA ILE A 247 -5.43 -4.57 -3.05
C ILE A 247 -5.00 -3.13 -2.74
N LEU A 248 -5.61 -2.16 -3.42
CA LEU A 248 -5.55 -0.75 -3.05
C LEU A 248 -6.87 -0.34 -2.42
N ILE A 249 -6.81 0.28 -1.23
CA ILE A 249 -7.95 0.96 -0.61
C ILE A 249 -7.63 2.45 -0.54
N ASP A 250 -8.33 3.25 -1.34
CA ASP A 250 -8.15 4.68 -1.47
C ASP A 250 -9.29 5.41 -0.74
N LEU A 251 -9.01 5.92 0.46
CA LEU A 251 -9.98 6.60 1.31
C LEU A 251 -9.85 8.11 1.12
N GLY A 252 -10.88 8.73 0.53
CA GLY A 252 -10.83 10.12 0.05
C GLY A 252 -10.22 10.18 -1.34
N SER A 253 -10.75 9.36 -2.25
CA SER A 253 -10.15 9.14 -3.56
C SER A 253 -10.32 10.31 -4.53
N SER A 254 -11.32 11.16 -4.32
CA SER A 254 -11.83 12.06 -5.34
C SER A 254 -12.07 11.28 -6.66
N TYR A 255 -11.75 11.88 -7.81
CA TYR A 255 -11.69 11.16 -9.07
C TYR A 255 -10.36 10.42 -9.24
N PHE A 256 -10.37 9.24 -9.90
CA PHE A 256 -9.19 8.40 -10.09
C PHE A 256 -8.02 9.12 -10.75
N GLY A 257 -8.28 9.83 -11.86
CA GLY A 257 -7.25 10.34 -12.75
C GLY A 257 -6.70 11.70 -12.34
N ASN A 258 -7.59 12.64 -12.00
CA ASN A 258 -7.25 14.04 -11.77
C ASN A 258 -8.04 14.62 -10.60
N TRP A 259 -7.41 15.51 -9.84
CA TRP A 259 -8.11 16.47 -8.99
C TRP A 259 -7.97 17.86 -9.63
N GLY A 260 -9.09 18.55 -9.86
CA GLY A 260 -9.07 19.89 -10.47
C GLY A 260 -8.49 19.96 -11.90
N GLY A 261 -8.38 18.83 -12.61
CA GLY A 261 -7.75 18.77 -13.94
C GLY A 261 -6.23 18.60 -13.94
N ASP A 262 -5.58 18.50 -12.77
CA ASP A 262 -4.15 18.22 -12.67
C ASP A 262 -3.89 16.71 -12.72
N SER A 263 -3.23 16.26 -13.78
CA SER A 263 -2.79 14.87 -13.95
C SER A 263 -1.67 14.45 -13.00
N ASN A 264 -1.07 15.40 -12.27
CA ASN A 264 -0.07 15.14 -11.25
C ASN A 264 -0.68 15.03 -9.84
N ALA A 265 -2.00 15.18 -9.72
CA ALA A 265 -2.70 15.08 -8.44
C ALA A 265 -2.38 13.75 -7.72
N ALA A 266 -2.36 13.82 -6.39
CA ALA A 266 -2.12 12.69 -5.52
C ALA A 266 -3.39 11.83 -5.36
N ALA A 267 -3.86 11.26 -6.47
CA ALA A 267 -5.07 10.43 -6.52
C ALA A 267 -4.73 8.95 -6.74
N GLY A 268 -5.75 8.08 -6.76
CA GLY A 268 -5.61 6.64 -7.04
C GLY A 268 -4.76 6.30 -8.27
N ARG A 269 -4.78 7.15 -9.31
CA ARG A 269 -3.90 7.01 -10.49
C ARG A 269 -2.42 6.99 -10.14
N TRP A 270 -1.96 7.80 -9.18
CA TRP A 270 -0.55 7.82 -8.79
C TRP A 270 -0.12 6.46 -8.25
N PHE A 271 -0.88 5.87 -7.33
CA PHE A 271 -0.63 4.53 -6.82
C PHE A 271 -0.61 3.51 -7.96
N TYR A 272 -1.64 3.50 -8.79
CA TYR A 272 -1.69 2.58 -9.93
C TYR A 272 -0.45 2.69 -10.83
N GLU A 273 -0.05 3.89 -11.23
CA GLU A 273 1.10 4.09 -12.12
C GLU A 273 2.43 3.70 -11.44
N GLN A 274 2.62 4.05 -10.16
CA GLN A 274 3.86 3.71 -9.46
C GLN A 274 4.01 2.19 -9.29
N TYR A 275 2.98 1.48 -8.82
CA TYR A 275 3.06 0.03 -8.64
C TYR A 275 3.14 -0.70 -9.98
N LYS A 276 2.38 -0.24 -11.01
CA LYS A 276 2.43 -0.80 -12.38
C LYS A 276 3.81 -0.64 -13.01
N ARG A 277 4.49 0.49 -12.80
CA ARG A 277 5.88 0.69 -13.26
C ARG A 277 6.82 -0.37 -12.70
N PHE A 278 6.60 -0.83 -11.48
CA PHE A 278 7.33 -1.93 -10.88
C PHE A 278 6.66 -3.27 -11.13
N GLY A 279 5.86 -3.44 -12.18
CA GLY A 279 5.28 -4.73 -12.55
C GLY A 279 4.32 -5.33 -11.52
N VAL A 280 3.72 -4.49 -10.66
CA VAL A 280 2.68 -4.89 -9.71
C VAL A 280 1.35 -4.34 -10.21
N LYS A 281 0.40 -5.23 -10.47
CA LYS A 281 -0.96 -4.86 -10.87
C LYS A 281 -1.86 -5.05 -9.67
N PHE A 282 -2.77 -4.10 -9.43
CA PHE A 282 -3.82 -4.28 -8.43
C PHE A 282 -4.90 -5.20 -8.99
N ASP A 283 -5.23 -6.24 -8.23
CA ASP A 283 -6.33 -7.16 -8.50
C ASP A 283 -7.66 -6.59 -7.99
N ARG A 284 -7.59 -5.60 -7.10
CA ARG A 284 -8.73 -4.85 -6.58
C ARG A 284 -8.33 -3.43 -6.20
N ILE A 285 -9.16 -2.47 -6.56
CA ILE A 285 -9.05 -1.08 -6.12
C ILE A 285 -10.41 -0.68 -5.54
N VAL A 286 -10.45 -0.31 -4.27
CA VAL A 286 -11.65 0.17 -3.58
C VAL A 286 -11.45 1.65 -3.26
N ALA A 287 -12.31 2.50 -3.81
CA ALA A 287 -12.20 3.94 -3.68
C ALA A 287 -13.42 4.49 -2.91
N TYR A 288 -13.18 5.19 -1.81
CA TYR A 288 -14.21 5.88 -1.03
C TYR A 288 -14.15 7.38 -1.30
N GLU A 289 -15.30 7.98 -1.59
CA GLU A 289 -15.42 9.43 -1.74
C GLU A 289 -16.74 9.93 -1.12
N TYR A 290 -16.65 10.96 -0.27
CA TYR A 290 -17.81 11.57 0.38
C TYR A 290 -18.53 12.55 -0.56
N ALA A 291 -17.77 13.36 -1.30
CA ALA A 291 -18.31 14.33 -2.22
C ALA A 291 -19.06 13.63 -3.37
N PRO A 292 -20.26 14.08 -3.75
CA PRO A 292 -20.98 13.48 -4.86
C PRO A 292 -20.17 13.65 -6.16
N LEU A 293 -19.88 12.54 -6.83
CA LEU A 293 -19.17 12.51 -8.11
C LEU A 293 -20.15 12.26 -9.26
N ASP A 294 -19.83 12.81 -10.44
CA ASP A 294 -20.51 12.38 -11.65
C ASP A 294 -19.99 10.99 -12.03
N ALA A 295 -20.89 9.99 -12.02
CA ALA A 295 -20.51 8.60 -12.26
C ALA A 295 -19.83 8.44 -13.62
N LYS A 296 -20.38 9.03 -14.68
CA LYS A 296 -19.83 8.91 -16.04
C LYS A 296 -18.41 9.49 -16.11
N ALA A 297 -18.19 10.67 -15.52
CA ALA A 297 -16.88 11.29 -15.44
C ALA A 297 -15.89 10.47 -14.61
N ALA A 298 -16.34 9.83 -13.53
CA ALA A 298 -15.49 8.96 -12.71
C ALA A 298 -15.04 7.71 -13.48
N TRP A 299 -15.95 7.02 -14.14
CA TRP A 299 -15.65 5.82 -14.90
C TRP A 299 -14.83 6.10 -16.17
N ASN A 300 -15.03 7.25 -16.83
CA ASN A 300 -14.28 7.63 -18.04
C ASN A 300 -12.78 7.90 -17.79
N GLN A 301 -12.35 8.05 -16.54
CA GLN A 301 -10.94 8.30 -16.19
C GLN A 301 -10.15 7.01 -15.99
N LEU A 302 -10.82 5.86 -15.87
CA LEU A 302 -10.15 4.60 -15.59
C LEU A 302 -9.46 4.07 -16.85
N PRO A 303 -8.19 3.65 -16.74
CA PRO A 303 -7.58 2.80 -17.76
C PRO A 303 -8.37 1.50 -17.97
N ASP A 304 -8.34 0.95 -19.19
CA ASP A 304 -9.06 -0.27 -19.53
C ASP A 304 -8.74 -1.46 -18.61
N ASP A 305 -7.49 -1.58 -18.15
CA ASP A 305 -7.05 -2.65 -17.24
C ASP A 305 -7.45 -2.41 -15.78
N VAL A 306 -7.85 -1.19 -15.41
CA VAL A 306 -8.34 -0.82 -14.08
C VAL A 306 -9.85 -0.96 -13.97
N PHE A 307 -10.58 -0.67 -15.05
CA PHE A 307 -12.04 -0.74 -15.09
C PHE A 307 -12.65 -2.00 -14.44
N PRO A 308 -12.19 -3.24 -14.74
CA PRO A 308 -12.81 -4.45 -14.17
C PRO A 308 -12.49 -4.70 -12.69
N VAL A 309 -11.48 -4.01 -12.12
CA VAL A 309 -11.02 -4.23 -10.74
C VAL A 309 -11.32 -3.05 -9.82
N TYR A 310 -11.93 -1.98 -10.34
CA TYR A 310 -12.22 -0.75 -9.61
C TYR A 310 -13.65 -0.77 -9.03
N THR A 311 -13.76 -0.45 -7.74
CA THR A 311 -15.03 -0.28 -7.04
C THR A 311 -15.08 1.12 -6.44
N LEU A 312 -16.02 1.94 -6.91
CA LEU A 312 -16.31 3.25 -6.33
C LEU A 312 -17.43 3.15 -5.30
N ILE A 313 -17.13 3.53 -4.06
CA ILE A 313 -18.08 3.70 -2.97
C ILE A 313 -18.23 5.21 -2.75
N ASN A 314 -19.18 5.82 -3.46
CA ASN A 314 -19.44 7.26 -3.34
C ASN A 314 -20.31 7.60 -2.12
N VAL A 315 -19.85 7.15 -0.96
CA VAL A 315 -20.38 7.44 0.37
C VAL A 315 -19.19 7.66 1.29
N GLY A 316 -19.29 8.64 2.20
CA GLY A 316 -18.22 8.92 3.14
C GLY A 316 -17.90 7.74 4.06
N CYS A 317 -16.62 7.62 4.43
CA CYS A 317 -16.18 6.69 5.46
C CYS A 317 -16.82 7.02 6.80
N ALA A 318 -17.02 6.00 7.63
CA ALA A 318 -17.46 6.17 9.02
C ALA A 318 -16.48 5.50 9.97
N ALA A 319 -16.32 6.05 11.18
CA ALA A 319 -15.50 5.41 12.21
C ALA A 319 -16.08 4.06 12.69
N THR A 320 -17.38 3.81 12.48
CA THR A 320 -18.09 2.58 12.89
C THR A 320 -19.17 2.21 11.87
N GLY A 321 -19.74 1.00 11.99
CA GLY A 321 -20.84 0.54 11.16
C GLY A 321 -20.41 0.08 9.76
N LYS A 322 -21.37 -0.03 8.83
CA LYS A 322 -21.17 -0.66 7.51
C LYS A 322 -20.23 0.10 6.56
N PHE A 323 -20.03 1.40 6.80
CA PHE A 323 -19.13 2.25 6.00
C PHE A 323 -17.78 2.48 6.69
N ASN A 324 -17.48 1.71 7.74
CA ASN A 324 -16.13 1.62 8.26
C ASN A 324 -15.28 0.79 7.27
N PRO A 325 -14.19 1.35 6.71
CA PRO A 325 -13.37 0.68 5.72
C PRO A 325 -12.72 -0.61 6.25
N TRP A 326 -12.55 -0.77 7.56
CA TRP A 326 -12.00 -1.98 8.17
C TRP A 326 -12.96 -3.15 8.10
N VAL A 327 -14.29 -2.91 8.04
CA VAL A 327 -15.27 -3.98 7.78
C VAL A 327 -15.08 -4.53 6.37
N MET A 328 -14.87 -3.65 5.39
CA MET A 328 -14.57 -4.06 4.02
C MET A 328 -13.24 -4.78 3.93
N LEU A 329 -12.18 -4.23 4.53
CA LEU A 329 -10.84 -4.83 4.54
C LEU A 329 -10.89 -6.27 5.05
N LYS A 330 -11.51 -6.53 6.21
CA LYS A 330 -11.63 -7.88 6.79
C LYS A 330 -12.43 -8.85 5.91
N ALA A 331 -13.33 -8.34 5.07
CA ALA A 331 -14.14 -9.15 4.18
C ALA A 331 -13.42 -9.54 2.89
N ILE A 332 -12.51 -8.70 2.41
CA ILE A 332 -11.87 -8.87 1.09
C ILE A 332 -10.41 -9.30 1.17
N ALA A 333 -9.71 -8.95 2.25
CA ALA A 333 -8.29 -9.21 2.40
C ALA A 333 -8.01 -10.44 3.27
N ARG A 334 -6.88 -11.08 2.98
CA ARG A 334 -6.34 -12.24 3.67
C ARG A 334 -4.89 -11.93 4.10
N PRO A 335 -4.33 -12.66 5.08
CA PRO A 335 -2.96 -12.42 5.54
C PRO A 335 -1.86 -12.58 4.47
N HIS A 336 -2.18 -13.18 3.32
CA HIS A 336 -1.26 -13.36 2.19
C HIS A 336 -1.51 -12.37 1.04
N ASP A 337 -2.47 -11.46 1.18
CA ASP A 337 -2.66 -10.36 0.24
C ASP A 337 -1.63 -9.25 0.48
N HIS A 338 -1.49 -8.33 -0.48
CA HIS A 338 -0.64 -7.15 -0.35
C HIS A 338 -1.58 -5.96 -0.39
N VAL A 339 -1.74 -5.31 0.75
CA VAL A 339 -2.74 -4.28 0.95
C VAL A 339 -2.07 -2.94 1.13
N VAL A 340 -2.39 -2.05 0.20
CA VAL A 340 -1.97 -0.65 0.20
C VAL A 340 -3.18 0.20 0.56
N ILE A 341 -3.02 1.10 1.52
CA ILE A 341 -4.10 1.98 1.98
C ILE A 341 -3.65 3.42 1.89
N LYS A 342 -4.46 4.27 1.27
CA LYS A 342 -4.38 5.73 1.39
C LYS A 342 -5.51 6.18 2.31
N LEU A 343 -5.20 6.94 3.36
CA LEU A 343 -6.15 7.59 4.25
C LEU A 343 -5.93 9.10 4.21
N ASP A 344 -6.85 9.79 3.56
CA ASP A 344 -6.80 11.24 3.35
C ASP A 344 -8.20 11.72 2.99
N ILE A 345 -9.04 11.85 4.01
CA ILE A 345 -10.48 12.22 3.91
C ILE A 345 -10.75 13.62 4.47
N ASP A 346 -9.70 14.39 4.78
CA ASP A 346 -9.76 15.76 5.32
C ASP A 346 -10.64 15.92 6.57
N THR A 347 -10.85 14.82 7.32
CA THR A 347 -11.77 14.79 8.46
C THR A 347 -11.13 14.08 9.66
N PRO A 348 -10.32 14.80 10.48
CA PRO A 348 -9.59 14.20 11.60
C PRO A 348 -10.48 13.45 12.60
N ALA A 349 -11.73 13.92 12.79
CA ALA A 349 -12.71 13.28 13.67
C ALA A 349 -13.11 11.85 13.22
N ILE A 350 -12.83 11.48 11.96
CA ILE A 350 -13.04 10.14 11.41
C ILE A 350 -11.70 9.40 11.27
N GLU A 351 -10.67 10.06 10.74
CA GLU A 351 -9.35 9.46 10.51
C GLU A 351 -8.69 8.96 11.80
N ILE A 352 -8.71 9.77 12.86
CA ILE A 352 -8.06 9.40 14.12
C ILE A 352 -8.71 8.16 14.75
N PRO A 353 -10.06 8.05 14.84
CA PRO A 353 -10.69 6.79 15.23
C PRO A 353 -10.36 5.59 14.33
N LEU A 354 -10.19 5.77 13.02
CA LEU A 354 -9.81 4.69 12.11
C LEU A 354 -8.37 4.22 12.37
N ILE A 355 -7.44 5.16 12.55
CA ILE A 355 -6.05 4.86 12.91
C ILE A 355 -5.96 4.20 14.29
N ASN A 356 -6.74 4.66 15.26
CA ASN A 356 -6.79 4.02 16.57
C ASN A 356 -7.30 2.57 16.50
N GLN A 357 -8.25 2.26 15.61
CA GLN A 357 -8.66 0.87 15.38
C GLN A 357 -7.51 0.05 14.79
N LEU A 358 -6.81 0.58 13.80
CA LEU A 358 -5.64 -0.07 13.19
C LEU A 358 -4.56 -0.38 14.24
N LEU A 359 -4.25 0.56 15.13
CA LEU A 359 -3.27 0.38 16.20
C LEU A 359 -3.67 -0.70 17.23
N ASN A 360 -4.96 -0.83 17.52
CA ASN A 360 -5.44 -1.63 18.65
C ASN A 360 -6.05 -2.98 18.26
N ASP A 361 -6.31 -3.22 16.97
CA ASP A 361 -6.93 -4.46 16.49
C ASP A 361 -5.97 -5.22 15.54
N SER A 362 -5.41 -6.32 16.03
CA SER A 362 -4.50 -7.18 15.27
C SER A 362 -5.17 -7.86 14.09
N SER A 363 -6.50 -8.03 14.09
CA SER A 363 -7.22 -8.52 12.92
C SER A 363 -7.35 -7.48 11.81
N ILE A 364 -6.95 -6.22 12.05
CA ILE A 364 -6.85 -5.16 11.03
C ILE A 364 -5.40 -4.98 10.62
N HIS A 365 -4.48 -4.66 11.54
CA HIS A 365 -3.11 -4.30 11.12
C HIS A 365 -2.32 -5.46 10.52
N SER A 366 -2.65 -6.71 10.85
CA SER A 366 -2.04 -7.88 10.20
C SER A 366 -2.42 -8.03 8.73
N LEU A 367 -3.42 -7.28 8.25
CA LEU A 367 -3.87 -7.25 6.86
C LEU A 367 -3.31 -6.06 6.07
N VAL A 368 -2.55 -5.14 6.69
CA VAL A 368 -2.09 -3.91 6.04
C VAL A 368 -0.57 -3.92 5.89
N ASP A 369 -0.07 -3.91 4.66
CA ASP A 369 1.37 -3.87 4.39
C ASP A 369 1.89 -2.44 4.33
N GLU A 370 1.14 -1.53 3.69
CA GLU A 370 1.59 -0.19 3.37
C GLU A 370 0.46 0.83 3.58
N LEU A 371 0.75 1.90 4.33
CA LEU A 371 -0.22 2.93 4.70
C LEU A 371 0.32 4.32 4.35
N PHE A 372 -0.49 5.10 3.66
CA PHE A 372 -0.26 6.51 3.35
C PHE A 372 -1.31 7.31 4.12
N PHE A 373 -0.89 8.14 5.05
CA PHE A 373 -1.81 8.91 5.89
C PHE A 373 -1.30 10.34 6.10
N GLU A 374 -2.19 11.30 5.86
CA GLU A 374 -1.95 12.72 6.10
C GLU A 374 -2.43 13.09 7.51
N HIS A 375 -1.51 13.05 8.48
CA HIS A 375 -1.85 13.44 9.85
C HIS A 375 -1.83 14.97 10.00
N HIS A 376 -3.01 15.57 9.93
CA HIS A 376 -3.24 17.00 10.15
C HIS A 376 -2.89 17.43 11.59
N ILE A 377 -1.82 18.21 11.76
CA ILE A 377 -1.27 18.67 13.05
C ILE A 377 -0.95 20.17 13.06
N ASN A 378 -0.85 20.76 14.25
CA ASN A 378 -0.49 22.17 14.38
C ASN A 378 1.03 22.39 14.26
N VAL A 379 1.50 22.67 13.05
CA VAL A 379 2.90 23.09 12.80
C VAL A 379 2.92 24.37 11.99
N LYS A 380 3.70 25.38 12.45
CA LYS A 380 3.72 26.74 11.89
C LYS A 380 3.86 26.77 10.37
N ALA A 381 4.74 25.92 9.82
CA ALA A 381 5.01 25.83 8.39
C ALA A 381 3.79 25.39 7.55
N MET A 382 2.85 24.64 8.15
CA MET A 382 1.67 24.11 7.45
C MET A 382 0.38 24.85 7.78
N GLN A 383 0.41 25.85 8.67
CA GLN A 383 -0.81 26.54 9.11
C GLN A 383 -1.56 27.26 7.97
N ALA A 384 -0.85 27.67 6.92
CA ALA A 384 -1.46 28.28 5.74
C ALA A 384 -2.31 27.29 4.91
N TYR A 385 -2.04 26.00 5.02
CA TYR A 385 -2.72 24.93 4.27
C TYR A 385 -3.76 24.23 5.13
N TRP A 386 -3.42 23.94 6.39
CA TRP A 386 -4.25 23.13 7.30
C TRP A 386 -5.02 23.93 8.34
N GLY A 387 -4.75 25.24 8.46
CA GLY A 387 -5.23 26.02 9.58
C GLY A 387 -4.51 25.64 10.88
N ARG A 388 -5.27 25.27 11.93
CA ARG A 388 -4.72 24.94 13.26
C ARG A 388 -5.39 23.69 13.84
N PRO A 389 -5.24 22.53 13.19
CA PRO A 389 -5.80 21.29 13.72
C PRO A 389 -5.16 20.95 15.07
N PRO A 390 -5.80 20.14 15.93
CA PRO A 390 -5.21 19.73 17.20
C PRO A 390 -3.96 18.87 17.00
N GLY A 391 -3.15 18.73 18.05
CA GLY A 391 -1.95 17.90 18.04
C GLY A 391 -0.69 18.62 17.57
N THR A 392 0.42 17.91 17.69
CA THR A 392 1.78 18.41 17.48
C THR A 392 2.55 17.54 16.50
N LEU A 393 3.69 18.02 16.01
CA LEU A 393 4.58 17.20 15.18
C LEU A 393 5.09 15.97 15.93
N LYS A 394 5.36 16.10 17.23
CA LYS A 394 5.72 14.97 18.09
C LYS A 394 4.64 13.87 18.06
N ASP A 395 3.36 14.23 18.07
CA ASP A 395 2.26 13.26 18.02
C ASP A 395 2.32 12.44 16.72
N SER A 396 2.61 13.07 15.58
CA SER A 396 2.79 12.36 14.29
C SER A 396 4.00 11.42 14.30
N TYR A 397 5.14 11.84 14.85
CA TYR A 397 6.31 10.96 14.96
C TYR A 397 5.98 9.73 15.81
N VAL A 398 5.39 9.93 16.99
CA VAL A 398 5.00 8.82 17.89
C VAL A 398 4.02 7.88 17.18
N LEU A 399 3.02 8.44 16.50
CA LEU A 399 2.02 7.66 15.79
C LEU A 399 2.62 6.83 14.66
N PHE A 400 3.44 7.44 13.80
CA PHE A 400 4.00 6.77 12.62
C PHE A 400 5.05 5.73 13.02
N THR A 401 5.86 6.01 14.05
CA THR A 401 6.76 5.01 14.63
C THR A 401 5.99 3.80 15.16
N LYS A 402 4.87 4.00 15.87
CA LYS A 402 4.04 2.89 16.35
C LYS A 402 3.48 2.04 15.22
N LEU A 403 2.98 2.67 14.14
CA LEU A 403 2.51 1.94 12.95
C LEU A 403 3.63 1.11 12.30
N ARG A 404 4.83 1.69 12.16
CA ARG A 404 6.02 0.95 11.66
C ARG A 404 6.43 -0.18 12.58
N GLN A 405 6.30 -0.02 13.89
CA GLN A 405 6.55 -1.08 14.88
C GLN A 405 5.51 -2.22 14.84
N LEU A 406 4.34 -2.01 14.21
CA LEU A 406 3.36 -3.06 13.93
C LEU A 406 3.62 -3.79 12.60
N GLY A 407 4.65 -3.40 11.85
CA GLY A 407 4.98 -3.99 10.55
C GLY A 407 4.37 -3.27 9.35
N ILE A 408 3.58 -2.21 9.58
CA ILE A 408 3.00 -1.39 8.52
C ILE A 408 4.07 -0.43 7.99
N ARG A 409 4.33 -0.45 6.69
CA ARG A 409 5.15 0.56 6.02
C ARG A 409 4.35 1.87 5.95
N MET A 410 4.47 2.66 7.01
CA MET A 410 3.74 3.92 7.16
C MET A 410 4.50 5.09 6.53
N HIS A 411 3.79 5.82 5.67
CA HIS A 411 4.25 6.92 4.83
C HIS A 411 3.45 8.20 5.14
N SER A 412 4.14 9.31 5.43
CA SER A 412 3.47 10.61 5.60
C SER A 412 2.94 11.09 4.26
N TRP A 413 1.62 11.01 4.06
CA TRP A 413 1.02 11.49 2.83
C TRP A 413 1.09 13.02 2.75
N PRO A 414 1.39 13.62 1.58
CA PRO A 414 1.80 15.01 1.52
C PRO A 414 0.81 16.01 0.93
#